data_AF-A0A6P4XC86-F1
#
_entry.id   AF-A0A6P4XC86-F1
#
_cell.length_a   1.000
_cell.length_b   1.000
_cell.length_c   1.000
_cell.angle_alpha   90.00
_cell.angle_beta   90.00
_cell.angle_gamma   90.00
#
_symmetry.space_group_name_H-M   'P 1'
#
loop_
_entity.id
_entity.type
_entity.pdbx_description
1 polymer ?
#
loop_
_entity_poly.entity_id
_entity_poly.type
_entity_poly.pdbx_seq_one_letter_code
_entity_poly.pdbx_strand_id
1 'polypeptide(L)'
;MATSGGAWSWALCYWSIFTQVWIVFAAEEILLDTRSMSTLGGWTTYPVSDRGGWIEVSNINSDGHPVRTYQVCQVRREDQNNWLRAEWIPKRQGRRIYVEIKFSIRECRDIPNVVSCKETFDLYYFESDYPDATDDSPAWNDRTYTKVDRIAADGRFSHVNTEIINTEVRDIGPIFKRGFYLAFQDSGACISLLSVRVYYKVCPTITEHYAIFNKTVTGPSITSLVQAEGQCIPNSEPVGRQPTVQCTGTGEWTLFTGSCRCLPGYEPQRTVAQRCDVPKIFSVLSMVQVKVKSIYGCVCVGLRTTIVAMVTGRFSVKNAEQSS
;
A
#
# COMPACT_ATOMS: atom_id res chain seq x y z
N MET A 1 41.10 55.54 4.88
CA MET A 1 40.94 54.25 4.19
C MET A 1 39.85 53.50 4.94
N ALA A 2 38.63 53.45 4.41
CA ALA A 2 38.15 52.35 3.54
C ALA A 2 37.99 51.07 4.39
N THR A 3 36.85 50.39 4.52
CA THR A 3 35.59 50.34 3.76
C THR A 3 34.51 49.66 4.62
N SER A 4 33.26 49.99 4.31
CA SER A 4 32.01 49.28 4.65
C SER A 4 32.11 47.75 4.64
N GLY A 5 31.77 47.10 5.76
CA GLY A 5 31.55 45.66 5.86
C GLY A 5 30.14 45.29 5.38
N GLY A 6 30.08 44.57 4.25
CA GLY A 6 28.88 44.28 3.50
C GLY A 6 27.89 43.34 4.20
N ALA A 7 26.64 43.79 4.27
CA ALA A 7 25.46 43.00 4.50
C ALA A 7 25.11 42.17 3.25
N TRP A 8 25.87 41.11 2.97
CA TRP A 8 25.62 40.19 1.86
C TRP A 8 26.00 38.74 2.24
N SER A 9 25.35 38.17 3.26
CA SER A 9 25.47 36.72 3.53
C SER A 9 24.18 36.05 3.99
N TRP A 10 23.05 36.76 4.04
CA TRP A 10 21.77 36.21 4.54
C TRP A 10 20.76 35.89 3.43
N ALA A 11 21.05 36.23 2.16
CA ALA A 11 20.10 36.13 1.06
C ALA A 11 20.11 34.80 0.28
N LEU A 12 21.09 33.91 0.52
CA LEU A 12 21.22 32.65 -0.24
C LEU A 12 20.80 31.39 0.53
N CYS A 13 20.52 31.48 1.83
CA CYS A 13 20.03 30.32 2.61
C CYS A 13 18.50 30.26 2.70
N TYR A 14 17.77 31.35 2.39
CA TYR A 14 16.31 31.39 2.51
C TYR A 14 15.56 30.90 1.29
N TRP A 15 16.22 30.63 0.15
CA TRP A 15 15.54 30.13 -1.04
C TRP A 15 15.45 28.60 -1.11
N SER A 16 16.15 27.87 -0.23
CA SER A 16 16.15 26.39 -0.21
C SER A 16 15.05 25.80 0.68
N ILE A 17 14.16 26.61 1.28
CA ILE A 17 13.23 26.15 2.34
C ILE A 17 11.79 25.87 1.84
N PHE A 18 11.41 26.14 0.59
CA PHE A 18 10.02 25.96 0.15
C PHE A 18 9.81 25.26 -1.20
N THR A 19 10.49 24.13 -1.40
CA THR A 19 9.93 23.06 -2.25
C THR A 19 9.96 21.76 -1.46
N GLN A 20 9.13 21.69 -0.42
CA GLN A 20 8.63 20.40 0.06
C GLN A 20 7.73 19.87 -1.06
N VAL A 21 8.33 19.29 -2.09
CA VAL A 21 7.64 18.36 -2.98
C VAL A 21 7.28 17.21 -2.06
N TRP A 22 6.03 17.21 -1.60
CA TRP A 22 5.46 16.05 -0.92
C TRP A 22 5.43 14.94 -1.95
N ILE A 23 6.50 14.15 -2.01
CA ILE A 23 6.51 12.89 -2.72
C ILE A 23 5.56 12.00 -1.91
N VAL A 24 4.30 11.94 -2.36
CA VAL A 24 3.36 10.93 -1.86
C VAL A 24 3.90 9.61 -2.35
N PHE A 25 4.64 8.91 -1.48
CA PHE A 25 5.13 7.58 -1.78
C PHE A 25 3.95 6.66 -2.07
N ALA A 26 4.15 5.78 -3.06
CA ALA A 26 3.19 4.75 -3.39
C ALA A 26 2.80 3.93 -2.16
N ALA A 27 1.50 3.66 -2.00
CA ALA A 27 1.02 2.75 -0.98
C ALA A 27 1.12 1.30 -1.48
N GLU A 28 1.42 0.38 -0.56
CA GLU A 28 1.60 -1.04 -0.86
C GLU A 28 0.53 -1.87 -0.18
N GLU A 29 -0.11 -2.75 -0.93
CA GLU A 29 -1.12 -3.69 -0.43
C GLU A 29 -0.48 -5.09 -0.34
N ILE A 30 -0.25 -5.54 0.89
CA ILE A 30 0.42 -6.82 1.16
C ILE A 30 -0.52 -7.99 0.87
N LEU A 31 -0.02 -8.93 0.05
CA LEU A 31 -0.65 -10.20 -0.26
C LEU A 31 -0.08 -11.35 0.57
N LEU A 32 1.25 -11.34 0.79
CA LEU A 32 1.97 -12.31 1.60
C LEU A 32 3.17 -11.61 2.25
N ASP A 33 3.45 -11.91 3.52
CA ASP A 33 4.69 -11.50 4.18
C ASP A 33 5.10 -12.60 5.15
N THR A 34 6.13 -13.36 4.80
CA THR A 34 6.57 -14.50 5.61
C THR A 34 7.16 -14.08 6.96
N ARG A 35 7.52 -12.80 7.15
CA ARG A 35 8.12 -12.29 8.40
C ARG A 35 7.12 -12.17 9.52
N SER A 36 5.84 -11.96 9.19
CA SER A 36 4.76 -11.84 10.16
C SER A 36 4.02 -13.16 10.41
N MET A 37 4.41 -14.23 9.70
CA MET A 37 3.80 -15.54 9.84
C MET A 37 4.45 -16.33 10.98
N SER A 38 3.62 -16.90 11.86
CA SER A 38 4.06 -17.75 12.96
C SER A 38 4.54 -19.14 12.51
N THR A 39 4.08 -19.60 11.34
CA THR A 39 4.49 -20.84 10.67
C THR A 39 4.60 -20.63 9.16
N LEU A 40 5.57 -21.25 8.50
CA LEU A 40 5.60 -21.35 7.03
C LEU A 40 5.03 -22.68 6.52
N GLY A 41 4.37 -23.43 7.42
CA GLY A 41 3.96 -24.84 7.29
C GLY A 41 2.81 -25.11 6.32
N GLY A 42 2.92 -24.59 5.10
CA GLY A 42 2.02 -24.88 3.98
C GLY A 42 2.71 -24.84 2.61
N TRP A 43 4.02 -24.58 2.57
CA TRP A 43 4.76 -24.60 1.31
C TRP A 43 5.15 -26.03 0.96
N THR A 44 5.00 -26.39 -0.31
CA THR A 44 5.25 -27.74 -0.81
C THR A 44 6.67 -27.82 -1.38
N THR A 45 7.38 -28.92 -1.13
CA THR A 45 8.73 -29.15 -1.65
C THR A 45 8.76 -30.34 -2.60
N TYR A 46 9.60 -30.24 -3.64
CA TYR A 46 9.87 -31.34 -4.56
C TYR A 46 11.36 -31.40 -4.92
N PRO A 47 12.05 -32.54 -4.79
CA PRO A 47 11.56 -33.75 -4.13
C PRO A 47 11.23 -33.46 -2.66
N VAL A 48 10.42 -34.34 -2.06
CA VAL A 48 10.03 -34.24 -0.64
C VAL A 48 11.30 -34.06 0.21
N SER A 49 11.20 -33.26 1.26
CA SER A 49 12.34 -32.76 2.06
C SER A 49 13.27 -33.86 2.60
N ASP A 50 12.72 -35.04 2.91
CA ASP A 50 13.47 -36.23 3.34
C ASP A 50 14.43 -36.79 2.29
N ARG A 51 14.24 -36.46 1.02
CA ARG A 51 15.10 -36.86 -0.12
C ARG A 51 16.18 -35.84 -0.44
N GLY A 52 16.25 -34.74 0.32
CA GLY A 52 17.29 -33.72 0.20
C GLY A 52 16.87 -32.48 -0.58
N GLY A 53 15.58 -32.18 -0.70
CA GLY A 53 15.12 -30.91 -1.26
C GLY A 53 15.25 -29.74 -0.28
N TRP A 54 14.38 -28.75 -0.45
CA TRP A 54 14.23 -27.65 0.50
C TRP A 54 13.75 -28.15 1.87
N ILE A 55 14.32 -27.60 2.94
CA ILE A 55 13.95 -27.90 4.32
C ILE A 55 13.54 -26.63 5.06
N GLU A 56 12.48 -26.71 5.87
CA GLU A 56 12.10 -25.62 6.76
C GLU A 56 13.00 -25.63 8.00
N VAL A 57 13.63 -24.50 8.31
CA VAL A 57 14.55 -24.32 9.44
C VAL A 57 14.09 -23.13 10.28
N SER A 58 14.15 -23.29 11.60
CA SER A 58 13.96 -22.17 12.54
C SER A 58 15.26 -21.40 12.68
N ASN A 59 15.22 -20.10 12.42
CA ASN A 59 16.30 -19.16 12.66
C ASN A 59 15.85 -18.05 13.63
N ILE A 60 16.77 -17.20 14.05
CA ILE A 60 16.50 -16.02 14.87
C ILE A 60 16.79 -14.79 14.00
N ASN A 61 15.85 -13.86 13.90
CA ASN A 61 16.06 -12.63 13.15
C ASN A 61 16.94 -11.62 13.92
N SER A 62 17.26 -10.48 13.30
CA SER A 62 18.04 -9.40 13.93
C SER A 62 17.44 -8.87 15.23
N ASP A 63 16.12 -9.00 15.39
CA ASP A 63 15.36 -8.49 16.54
C ASP A 63 15.23 -9.54 17.65
N GLY A 64 15.85 -10.71 17.49
CA GLY A 64 15.82 -11.80 18.48
C GLY A 64 14.55 -12.66 18.46
N HIS A 65 13.67 -12.46 17.48
CA HIS A 65 12.45 -13.25 17.32
C HIS A 65 12.69 -14.50 16.46
N PRO A 66 12.09 -15.65 16.82
CA PRO A 66 12.18 -16.84 16.01
C PRO A 66 11.46 -16.61 14.68
N VAL A 67 12.15 -16.87 13.58
CA VAL A 67 11.63 -16.82 12.21
C VAL A 67 11.81 -18.19 11.56
N ARG A 68 10.87 -18.55 10.69
CA ARG A 68 10.98 -19.75 9.87
C ARG A 68 11.57 -19.36 8.52
N THR A 69 12.44 -20.20 7.98
CA THR A 69 13.17 -19.98 6.73
C THR A 69 13.25 -21.29 5.95
N TYR A 70 13.50 -21.23 4.65
CA TYR A 70 13.72 -22.43 3.84
C TYR A 70 15.18 -22.49 3.40
N GLN A 71 15.80 -23.67 3.52
CA GLN A 71 17.21 -23.87 3.17
C GLN A 71 17.39 -25.06 2.24
N VAL A 72 18.36 -24.99 1.34
CA VAL A 72 18.80 -26.12 0.51
C VAL A 72 20.29 -25.99 0.23
N CYS A 73 21.03 -27.10 0.29
CA CYS A 73 22.48 -27.12 0.08
C CYS A 73 22.94 -28.48 -0.47
N GLN A 74 22.47 -28.84 -1.67
CA GLN A 74 22.80 -30.12 -2.33
C GLN A 74 23.96 -30.04 -3.32
N VAL A 75 24.98 -29.26 -3.00
CA VAL A 75 26.16 -28.99 -3.86
C VAL A 75 27.08 -30.20 -4.11
N ARG A 76 26.81 -31.33 -3.45
CA ARG A 76 27.59 -32.58 -3.56
C ARG A 76 26.96 -33.61 -4.49
N ARG A 77 25.84 -33.28 -5.12
CA ARG A 77 25.11 -34.14 -6.05
C ARG A 77 25.03 -33.43 -7.40
N GLU A 78 25.11 -34.20 -8.48
CA GLU A 78 24.86 -33.68 -9.83
C GLU A 78 23.35 -33.53 -10.08
N ASP A 79 23.00 -32.88 -11.19
CA ASP A 79 21.62 -32.77 -11.73
C ASP A 79 20.56 -32.36 -10.70
N GLN A 80 20.87 -31.36 -9.89
CA GLN A 80 19.95 -30.84 -8.88
C GLN A 80 18.76 -30.13 -9.50
N ASN A 81 17.58 -30.38 -8.94
CA ASN A 81 16.31 -29.80 -9.36
C ASN A 81 15.33 -29.73 -8.17
N ASN A 82 15.62 -28.85 -7.22
CA ASN A 82 14.91 -28.74 -5.94
C ASN A 82 13.92 -27.57 -5.99
N TRP A 83 12.63 -27.87 -5.97
CA TRP A 83 11.53 -26.92 -6.00
C TRP A 83 10.96 -26.69 -4.60
N LEU A 84 10.58 -25.44 -4.37
CA LEU A 84 9.80 -24.99 -3.22
C LEU A 84 8.67 -24.12 -3.75
N ARG A 85 7.42 -24.44 -3.40
CA ARG A 85 6.24 -23.67 -3.83
C ARG A 85 5.51 -23.10 -2.64
N ALA A 86 5.24 -21.80 -2.69
CA ALA A 86 4.41 -21.12 -1.72
C ALA A 86 2.96 -21.61 -1.76
N GLU A 87 2.19 -21.30 -0.72
CA GLU A 87 0.73 -21.46 -0.78
C GLU A 87 0.10 -20.56 -1.86
N TRP A 88 -1.17 -20.81 -2.16
CA TRP A 88 -1.91 -20.00 -3.13
C TRP A 88 -2.10 -18.57 -2.61
N ILE A 89 -1.66 -17.60 -3.39
CA ILE A 89 -1.74 -16.18 -3.05
C ILE A 89 -2.89 -15.55 -3.85
N PRO A 90 -3.96 -15.06 -3.19
CA PRO A 90 -5.02 -14.33 -3.88
C PRO A 90 -4.46 -13.00 -4.39
N LYS A 91 -4.62 -12.70 -5.69
CA LYS A 91 -4.13 -11.42 -6.25
C LYS A 91 -4.91 -10.20 -5.76
N ARG A 92 -6.11 -10.42 -5.21
CA ARG A 92 -7.12 -9.39 -4.91
C ARG A 92 -7.38 -8.53 -6.15
N GLN A 93 -7.16 -7.22 -6.04
CA GLN A 93 -7.33 -6.28 -7.15
C GLN A 93 -6.04 -6.04 -7.94
N GLY A 94 -4.89 -6.51 -7.43
CA GLY A 94 -3.60 -6.35 -8.09
C GLY A 94 -3.54 -7.11 -9.42
N ARG A 95 -2.91 -6.48 -10.42
CA ARG A 95 -2.58 -7.13 -11.71
C ARG A 95 -1.08 -7.26 -11.89
N ARG A 96 -0.33 -6.24 -11.52
CA ARG A 96 1.13 -6.29 -11.44
C ARG A 96 1.53 -6.49 -9.98
N ILE A 97 2.24 -7.57 -9.71
CA ILE A 97 2.60 -7.98 -8.36
C ILE A 97 4.10 -7.88 -8.19
N TYR A 98 4.55 -7.35 -7.07
CA TYR A 98 5.95 -7.26 -6.68
C TYR A 98 6.26 -8.39 -5.69
N VAL A 99 7.39 -9.05 -5.91
CA VAL A 99 7.94 -10.12 -5.09
C VAL A 99 9.30 -9.65 -4.60
N GLU A 100 9.36 -9.31 -3.31
CA GLU A 100 10.59 -8.99 -2.59
C GLU A 100 11.08 -10.25 -1.90
N ILE A 101 12.33 -10.63 -2.17
CA ILE A 101 12.97 -11.84 -1.69
C ILE A 101 14.21 -11.45 -0.90
N LYS A 102 14.27 -11.86 0.36
CA LYS A 102 15.49 -11.78 1.16
C LYS A 102 16.08 -13.16 1.32
N PHE A 103 17.36 -13.30 1.02
CA PHE A 103 18.04 -14.58 1.03
C PHE A 103 19.53 -14.41 1.32
N SER A 104 20.16 -15.49 1.76
CA SER A 104 21.61 -15.60 1.85
C SER A 104 22.09 -16.77 1.00
N ILE A 105 23.29 -16.62 0.43
CA ILE A 105 23.91 -17.63 -0.42
C ILE A 105 25.39 -17.77 -0.06
N ARG A 106 25.84 -19.01 0.04
CA ARG A 106 27.23 -19.32 0.33
C ARG A 106 28.05 -19.33 -0.96
N GLU A 107 29.26 -18.78 -0.90
CA GLU A 107 30.20 -18.82 -2.02
C GLU A 107 30.64 -20.27 -2.30
N CYS A 108 30.59 -20.69 -3.57
CA CYS A 108 30.95 -22.06 -3.96
C CYS A 108 32.42 -22.38 -3.66
N ARG A 109 33.29 -21.38 -3.78
CA ARG A 109 34.74 -21.50 -3.57
C ARG A 109 35.09 -22.04 -2.18
N ASP A 110 34.29 -21.70 -1.17
CA ASP A 110 34.56 -22.04 0.23
C ASP A 110 33.83 -23.30 0.70
N ILE A 111 33.23 -24.04 -0.22
CA ILE A 111 32.60 -25.31 0.10
C ILE A 111 33.54 -26.46 -0.29
N PRO A 112 34.04 -27.26 0.68
CA PRO A 112 34.88 -28.40 0.37
C PRO A 112 34.06 -29.55 -0.25
N ASN A 113 34.69 -30.25 -1.20
CA ASN A 113 34.15 -31.44 -1.88
C ASN A 113 32.85 -31.16 -2.64
N VAL A 114 32.77 -30.02 -3.33
CA VAL A 114 31.68 -29.70 -4.26
C VAL A 114 31.80 -30.54 -5.53
N VAL A 115 30.67 -31.04 -6.02
CA VAL A 115 30.58 -31.71 -7.32
C VAL A 115 29.96 -30.75 -8.35
N SER A 116 28.84 -30.13 -8.00
CA SER A 116 28.18 -29.09 -8.80
C SER A 116 27.69 -28.00 -7.85
N CYS A 117 28.15 -26.77 -8.05
CA CYS A 117 27.70 -25.63 -7.24
C CYS A 117 27.30 -24.45 -8.11
N LYS A 118 26.15 -23.87 -7.77
CA LYS A 118 25.61 -22.64 -8.36
C LYS A 118 25.49 -21.57 -7.27
N GLU A 119 25.50 -20.32 -7.70
CA GLU A 119 25.32 -19.16 -6.82
C GLU A 119 24.09 -18.35 -7.25
N THR A 120 23.10 -19.07 -7.76
CA THR A 120 21.86 -18.52 -8.29
C THR A 120 20.73 -19.52 -8.11
N PHE A 121 19.50 -19.04 -7.95
CA PHE A 121 18.28 -19.85 -8.01
C PHE A 121 17.28 -19.20 -8.94
N ASP A 122 16.30 -19.94 -9.41
CA ASP A 122 15.28 -19.42 -10.32
C ASP A 122 13.97 -19.14 -9.58
N LEU A 123 13.36 -18.00 -9.91
CA LEU A 123 12.02 -17.63 -9.46
C LEU A 123 11.00 -17.92 -10.56
N TYR A 124 9.89 -18.53 -10.19
CA TYR A 124 8.78 -18.88 -11.06
C TYR A 124 7.43 -18.49 -10.46
N TYR A 125 6.40 -18.42 -11.29
CA TYR A 125 5.01 -18.34 -10.85
C TYR A 125 4.06 -19.18 -11.70
N PHE A 126 2.92 -19.54 -11.12
CA PHE A 126 1.83 -20.25 -11.81
C PHE A 126 0.48 -19.65 -11.42
N GLU A 127 -0.31 -19.21 -12.41
CA GLU A 127 -1.64 -18.66 -12.17
C GLU A 127 -2.70 -19.77 -12.00
N SER A 128 -3.49 -19.68 -10.92
CA SER A 128 -4.67 -20.53 -10.71
C SER A 128 -5.85 -19.71 -10.19
N ASP A 129 -7.05 -20.12 -10.58
CA ASP A 129 -8.28 -19.53 -10.05
C ASP A 129 -8.62 -20.03 -8.64
N TYR A 130 -8.08 -21.18 -8.24
CA TYR A 130 -8.39 -21.83 -6.96
C TYR A 130 -7.11 -22.28 -6.24
N PRO A 131 -7.14 -22.46 -4.91
CA PRO A 131 -6.04 -23.05 -4.15
C PRO A 131 -6.04 -24.57 -4.27
N ASP A 132 -5.90 -25.10 -5.48
CA ASP A 132 -6.11 -26.51 -5.84
C ASP A 132 -4.82 -27.31 -6.11
N ALA A 133 -3.66 -26.71 -5.87
CA ALA A 133 -2.39 -27.40 -5.99
C ALA A 133 -2.24 -28.54 -4.96
N THR A 134 -1.70 -29.66 -5.42
CA THR A 134 -1.35 -30.85 -4.64
C THR A 134 0.17 -31.06 -4.65
N ASP A 135 0.65 -32.13 -4.01
CA ASP A 135 2.08 -32.44 -3.96
C ASP A 135 2.69 -32.70 -5.35
N ASP A 136 1.90 -33.16 -6.32
CA ASP A 136 2.37 -33.46 -7.68
C ASP A 136 1.78 -32.54 -8.77
N SER A 137 0.82 -31.67 -8.41
CA SER A 137 0.11 -30.78 -9.34
C SER A 137 0.08 -29.34 -8.82
N PRO A 138 0.29 -28.30 -9.65
CA PRO A 138 0.78 -28.38 -11.02
C PRO A 138 2.21 -28.96 -11.08
N ALA A 139 2.52 -29.69 -12.15
CA ALA A 139 3.74 -30.48 -12.26
C ALA A 139 5.03 -29.64 -12.14
N TRP A 140 6.00 -30.16 -11.39
CA TRP A 140 7.30 -29.54 -11.06
C TRP A 140 8.25 -29.42 -12.26
N ASN A 141 7.93 -28.53 -13.20
CA ASN A 141 8.76 -28.28 -14.36
C ASN A 141 8.59 -26.86 -14.90
N ASP A 142 9.59 -26.43 -15.66
CA ASP A 142 9.69 -25.12 -16.32
C ASP A 142 8.66 -24.87 -17.43
N ARG A 143 7.97 -25.91 -17.92
CA ARG A 143 6.88 -25.77 -18.91
C ARG A 143 5.57 -25.41 -18.26
N THR A 144 5.33 -25.87 -17.04
CA THR A 144 4.11 -25.61 -16.28
C THR A 144 4.16 -24.24 -15.62
N TYR A 145 5.29 -23.89 -15.02
CA TYR A 145 5.49 -22.60 -14.37
C TYR A 145 6.10 -21.58 -15.32
N THR A 146 5.70 -20.32 -15.20
CA THR A 146 6.33 -19.23 -15.95
C THR A 146 7.57 -18.75 -15.19
N LYS A 147 8.73 -18.79 -15.84
CA LYS A 147 9.99 -18.28 -15.29
C LYS A 147 9.96 -16.76 -15.19
N VAL A 148 10.25 -16.22 -14.01
CA VAL A 148 10.36 -14.78 -13.76
C VAL A 148 11.77 -14.32 -14.04
N ASP A 149 12.74 -14.88 -13.32
CA ASP A 149 14.15 -14.51 -13.45
C ASP A 149 15.06 -15.56 -12.79
N ARG A 150 16.35 -15.53 -13.15
CA ARG A 150 17.40 -16.18 -12.36
C ARG A 150 17.96 -15.19 -11.35
N ILE A 151 17.67 -15.42 -10.09
CA ILE A 151 18.10 -14.57 -8.98
C ILE A 151 19.55 -14.89 -8.62
N ALA A 152 20.38 -13.85 -8.63
CA ALA A 152 21.77 -13.89 -8.20
C ALA A 152 21.94 -13.01 -6.95
N ALA A 153 22.98 -13.27 -6.17
CA ALA A 153 23.34 -12.42 -5.04
C ALA A 153 24.36 -11.35 -5.44
N ASP A 154 24.16 -10.16 -4.90
CA ASP A 154 25.14 -9.08 -4.89
C ASP A 154 26.32 -9.41 -3.96
N GLY A 155 26.03 -10.05 -2.81
CA GLY A 155 27.02 -10.47 -1.83
C GLY A 155 26.90 -11.94 -1.43
N ARG A 156 28.04 -12.64 -1.36
CA ARG A 156 28.13 -14.04 -0.95
C ARG A 156 28.93 -14.13 0.33
N PHE A 157 28.53 -15.02 1.24
CA PHE A 157 29.31 -15.25 2.44
C PHE A 157 30.27 -16.44 2.28
N SER A 158 31.50 -16.26 2.76
CA SER A 158 32.59 -17.23 2.72
C SER A 158 32.72 -18.04 4.00
N HIS A 159 32.48 -17.39 5.15
CA HIS A 159 32.62 -17.98 6.48
C HIS A 159 31.27 -18.15 7.18
N VAL A 160 31.13 -19.21 7.98
CA VAL A 160 29.89 -19.55 8.72
C VAL A 160 29.46 -18.43 9.69
N ASN A 161 30.38 -17.56 10.11
CA ASN A 161 30.12 -16.49 11.07
C ASN A 161 29.78 -15.13 10.42
N THR A 162 29.75 -15.06 9.09
CA THR A 162 29.37 -13.86 8.35
C THR A 162 28.09 -14.17 7.60
N GLU A 163 26.99 -13.49 7.93
CA GLU A 163 25.75 -13.59 7.15
C GLU A 163 25.60 -12.34 6.30
N ILE A 164 25.57 -12.53 4.97
CA ILE A 164 25.26 -11.46 4.02
C ILE A 164 23.85 -11.69 3.50
N ILE A 165 22.97 -10.74 3.81
CA ILE A 165 21.57 -10.77 3.41
C ILE A 165 21.43 -9.98 2.12
N ASN A 166 20.98 -10.67 1.07
CA ASN A 166 20.63 -10.07 -0.21
C ASN A 166 19.13 -9.75 -0.23
N THR A 167 18.75 -8.68 -0.93
CA THR A 167 17.34 -8.32 -1.15
C THR A 167 17.13 -8.08 -2.64
N GLU A 168 16.29 -8.90 -3.25
CA GLU A 168 15.95 -8.82 -4.67
C GLU A 168 14.47 -8.57 -4.85
N VAL A 169 14.10 -7.63 -5.72
CA VAL A 169 12.70 -7.33 -6.05
C VAL A 169 12.46 -7.61 -7.51
N ARG A 170 11.43 -8.41 -7.81
CA ARG A 170 10.95 -8.66 -9.18
C ARG A 170 9.45 -8.41 -9.26
N ASP A 171 8.99 -7.97 -10.42
CA ASP A 171 7.56 -7.90 -10.69
C ASP A 171 7.11 -9.03 -11.60
N ILE A 172 5.88 -9.50 -11.35
CA ILE A 172 5.21 -10.55 -12.13
C ILE A 172 3.86 -10.03 -12.62
N GLY A 173 3.38 -10.64 -13.70
CA GLY A 173 2.10 -10.34 -14.31
C GLY A 173 2.21 -9.64 -15.67
N PRO A 174 1.11 -9.12 -16.21
CA PRO A 174 -0.19 -8.98 -15.54
C PRO A 174 -0.85 -10.31 -15.18
N ILE A 175 -1.27 -10.48 -13.93
CA ILE A 175 -2.02 -11.64 -13.44
C ILE A 175 -3.49 -11.50 -13.87
N PHE A 176 -4.00 -12.54 -14.51
CA PHE A 176 -5.36 -12.59 -15.05
C PHE A 176 -6.29 -13.49 -14.23
N LYS A 177 -5.78 -14.59 -13.66
CA LYS A 177 -6.59 -15.50 -12.81
C LYS A 177 -6.79 -14.94 -11.40
N ARG A 178 -7.60 -15.59 -10.57
CA ARG A 178 -7.91 -15.08 -9.21
C ARG A 178 -6.72 -15.08 -8.23
N GLY A 179 -5.70 -15.89 -8.48
CA GLY A 179 -4.48 -15.92 -7.68
C GLY A 179 -3.35 -16.63 -8.40
N PHE A 180 -2.27 -16.87 -7.67
CA PHE A 180 -1.06 -17.48 -8.20
C PHE A 180 -0.26 -18.17 -7.10
N TYR A 181 0.61 -19.07 -7.53
CA TYR A 181 1.63 -19.70 -6.71
C TYR A 181 2.99 -19.12 -7.10
N LEU A 182 3.86 -18.90 -6.11
CA LEU A 182 5.28 -18.65 -6.34
C LEU A 182 6.04 -19.96 -6.18
N ALA A 183 7.06 -20.17 -7.01
CA ALA A 183 7.95 -21.31 -6.90
C ALA A 183 9.42 -20.90 -7.03
N PHE A 184 10.28 -21.55 -6.26
CA PHE A 184 11.72 -21.32 -6.17
C PHE A 184 12.41 -22.62 -6.56
N GLN A 185 13.20 -22.58 -7.62
CA GLN A 185 13.94 -23.73 -8.12
C GLN A 185 15.42 -23.54 -7.84
N ASP A 186 15.99 -24.48 -7.09
CA ASP A 186 17.41 -24.63 -6.87
C ASP A 186 17.98 -25.70 -7.83
N SER A 187 19.10 -25.37 -8.47
CA SER A 187 19.84 -26.25 -9.39
C SER A 187 21.23 -26.63 -8.86
N GLY A 188 21.42 -26.56 -7.53
CA GLY A 188 22.65 -26.97 -6.85
C GLY A 188 23.39 -25.80 -6.19
N ALA A 189 22.67 -24.87 -5.60
CA ALA A 189 23.20 -23.81 -4.76
C ALA A 189 23.14 -24.19 -3.28
N CYS A 190 23.82 -23.39 -2.45
CA CYS A 190 23.70 -23.45 -0.99
C CYS A 190 23.07 -22.16 -0.50
N ILE A 191 21.74 -22.17 -0.39
CA ILE A 191 20.90 -20.98 -0.17
C ILE A 191 20.00 -21.11 1.05
N SER A 192 19.72 -19.98 1.66
CA SER A 192 18.71 -19.80 2.70
C SER A 192 17.76 -18.68 2.29
N LEU A 193 16.49 -19.04 2.06
CA LEU A 193 15.40 -18.11 1.80
C LEU A 193 14.88 -17.59 3.15
N LEU A 194 15.24 -16.35 3.47
CA LEU A 194 14.99 -15.73 4.77
C LEU A 194 13.60 -15.13 4.86
N SER A 195 13.15 -14.43 3.80
CA SER A 195 11.77 -13.93 3.75
C SER A 195 11.29 -13.68 2.33
N VAL A 196 9.99 -13.83 2.13
CA VAL A 196 9.29 -13.47 0.89
C VAL A 196 8.13 -12.54 1.23
N ARG A 197 8.12 -11.38 0.58
CA ARG A 197 7.08 -10.37 0.73
C ARG A 197 6.48 -10.08 -0.65
N VAL A 198 5.18 -10.26 -0.76
CA VAL A 198 4.42 -10.14 -2.01
C VAL A 198 3.38 -9.07 -1.84
N TYR A 199 3.34 -8.11 -2.76
CA TYR A 199 2.45 -6.97 -2.66
C TYR A 199 2.15 -6.37 -4.03
N TYR A 200 1.14 -5.51 -4.12
CA TYR A 200 0.92 -4.67 -5.29
C TYR A 200 0.85 -3.20 -4.88
N LYS A 201 1.15 -2.31 -5.82
CA LYS A 201 1.15 -0.87 -5.56
C LYS A 201 -0.20 -0.26 -5.89
N VAL A 202 -0.58 0.75 -5.11
CA VAL A 202 -1.80 1.55 -5.27
C VAL A 202 -1.48 3.02 -5.06
N CYS A 203 -2.21 3.89 -5.75
CA CYS A 203 -2.22 5.29 -5.40
C CYS A 203 -3.15 5.49 -4.19
N PRO A 204 -2.68 6.11 -3.09
CA PRO A 204 -3.44 6.19 -1.84
C PRO A 204 -4.63 7.15 -1.95
N THR A 205 -5.57 7.08 -1.01
CA THR A 205 -6.63 8.10 -0.93
C THR A 205 -6.01 9.46 -0.56
N ILE A 206 -6.31 10.48 -1.34
CA ILE A 206 -5.84 11.86 -1.11
C ILE A 206 -6.99 12.85 -1.29
N THR A 207 -6.83 14.03 -0.70
CA THR A 207 -7.73 15.16 -0.95
C THR A 207 -6.93 16.27 -1.60
N GLU A 208 -7.26 16.60 -2.85
CA GLU A 208 -6.63 17.68 -3.59
C GLU A 208 -7.67 18.49 -4.36
N HIS A 209 -7.45 19.80 -4.48
CA HIS A 209 -8.39 20.72 -5.15
C HIS A 209 -9.85 20.61 -4.66
N TYR A 210 -10.03 20.40 -3.34
CA TYR A 210 -11.32 20.17 -2.67
C TYR A 210 -12.08 18.93 -3.18
N ALA A 211 -11.35 17.97 -3.75
CA ALA A 211 -11.87 16.69 -4.21
C ALA A 211 -11.13 15.53 -3.54
N ILE A 212 -11.86 14.51 -3.14
CA ILE A 212 -11.35 13.26 -2.61
C ILE A 212 -11.14 12.31 -3.79
N PHE A 213 -9.90 11.88 -3.97
CA PHE A 213 -9.54 10.82 -4.91
C PHE A 213 -9.32 9.54 -4.12
N ASN A 214 -10.16 8.54 -4.36
CA ASN A 214 -10.11 7.27 -3.63
C ASN A 214 -8.90 6.43 -4.08
N LYS A 215 -8.45 5.56 -3.16
CA LYS A 215 -7.43 4.55 -3.42
C LYS A 215 -7.68 3.84 -4.76
N THR A 216 -6.70 3.90 -5.65
CA THR A 216 -6.78 3.35 -7.01
C THR A 216 -5.64 2.39 -7.27
N VAL A 217 -5.95 1.21 -7.81
CA VAL A 217 -4.96 0.18 -8.11
C VAL A 217 -4.18 0.56 -9.37
N THR A 218 -2.86 0.33 -9.34
CA THR A 218 -1.99 0.57 -10.49
C THR A 218 -2.35 -0.33 -11.68
N GLY A 219 -2.02 0.14 -12.89
CA GLY A 219 -2.28 -0.62 -14.11
C GLY A 219 -1.41 -1.88 -14.26
N PRO A 220 -1.63 -2.66 -15.33
CA PRO A 220 -0.93 -3.93 -15.55
C PRO A 220 0.57 -3.81 -15.87
N SER A 221 1.07 -2.62 -16.23
CA SER A 221 2.46 -2.35 -16.59
C SER A 221 3.01 -1.13 -15.84
N ILE A 222 4.34 -1.03 -15.72
CA ILE A 222 5.03 0.14 -15.14
C ILE A 222 4.66 1.45 -15.83
N THR A 223 4.40 1.41 -17.14
CA THR A 223 4.05 2.59 -17.94
C THR A 223 2.54 2.86 -17.99
N SER A 224 1.73 2.04 -17.32
CA SER A 224 0.28 2.20 -17.32
C SER A 224 -0.14 3.46 -16.54
N LEU A 225 -1.17 4.13 -17.06
CA LEU A 225 -1.82 5.26 -16.42
C LEU A 225 -3.30 4.92 -16.25
N VAL A 226 -3.78 4.95 -15.01
CA VAL A 226 -5.18 4.66 -14.67
C VAL A 226 -5.85 5.97 -14.29
N GLN A 227 -6.82 6.42 -15.08
CA GLN A 227 -7.60 7.61 -14.75
C GLN A 227 -8.60 7.28 -13.63
N ALA A 228 -8.63 8.12 -12.61
CA ALA A 228 -9.60 8.07 -11.51
C ALA A 228 -10.39 9.38 -11.44
N GLU A 229 -11.67 9.26 -11.10
CA GLU A 229 -12.54 10.41 -10.84
C GLU A 229 -12.51 10.77 -9.36
N GLY A 230 -12.44 12.06 -9.07
CA GLY A 230 -12.54 12.61 -7.73
C GLY A 230 -13.98 12.93 -7.37
N GLN A 231 -14.29 12.87 -6.08
CA GLN A 231 -15.58 13.30 -5.54
C GLN A 231 -15.37 14.58 -4.74
N CYS A 232 -16.15 15.61 -5.01
CA CYS A 232 -16.11 16.84 -4.23
C CYS A 232 -16.34 16.56 -2.74
N ILE A 233 -15.56 17.21 -1.88
CA ILE A 233 -15.73 17.09 -0.42
C ILE A 233 -17.16 17.54 -0.01
N PRO A 234 -17.64 17.15 1.19
CA PRO A 234 -18.93 17.63 1.68
C PRO A 234 -19.04 19.16 1.62
N ASN A 235 -20.24 19.64 1.28
CA ASN A 235 -20.55 21.07 1.11
C ASN A 235 -19.78 21.77 -0.03
N SER A 236 -19.41 21.03 -1.07
CA SER A 236 -18.78 21.58 -2.28
C SER A 236 -19.37 20.97 -3.56
N GLU A 237 -19.17 21.66 -4.68
CA GLU A 237 -19.65 21.27 -6.00
C GLU A 237 -18.54 21.41 -7.07
N PRO A 238 -18.57 20.60 -8.15
CA PRO A 238 -17.53 20.64 -9.16
C PRO A 238 -17.57 21.94 -9.96
N VAL A 239 -16.40 22.48 -10.29
CA VAL A 239 -16.26 23.64 -11.17
C VAL A 239 -16.25 23.15 -12.62
N GLY A 240 -17.43 23.12 -13.24
CA GLY A 240 -17.62 22.70 -14.62
C GLY A 240 -17.78 21.18 -14.76
N ARG A 241 -16.66 20.44 -14.77
CA ARG A 241 -16.66 18.97 -14.88
C ARG A 241 -16.14 18.32 -13.59
N GLN A 242 -16.42 17.03 -13.43
CA GLN A 242 -15.87 16.28 -12.31
C GLN A 242 -14.33 16.31 -12.34
N PRO A 243 -13.69 16.48 -11.17
CA PRO A 243 -12.25 16.46 -11.08
C PRO A 243 -11.72 15.05 -11.38
N THR A 244 -10.58 14.96 -12.04
CA THR A 244 -9.95 13.69 -12.43
C THR A 244 -8.45 13.74 -12.15
N VAL A 245 -7.84 12.57 -11.98
CA VAL A 245 -6.42 12.39 -11.73
C VAL A 245 -5.94 11.11 -12.41
N GLN A 246 -4.64 10.94 -12.63
CA GLN A 246 -4.06 9.72 -13.16
C GLN A 246 -3.15 9.03 -12.13
N CYS A 247 -3.35 7.74 -11.92
CA CYS A 247 -2.48 6.88 -11.13
C CYS A 247 -1.44 6.22 -12.05
N THR A 248 -0.16 6.45 -11.76
CA THR A 248 0.98 5.86 -12.50
C THR A 248 1.22 4.41 -12.11
N GLY A 249 1.92 3.63 -12.95
CA GLY A 249 2.31 2.24 -12.64
C GLY A 249 3.28 2.09 -11.44
N THR A 250 3.88 3.19 -10.98
CA THR A 250 4.69 3.25 -9.75
C THR A 250 3.85 3.46 -8.49
N GLY A 251 2.57 3.84 -8.61
CA GLY A 251 1.67 4.14 -7.49
C GLY A 251 1.65 5.61 -7.07
N GLU A 252 2.13 6.51 -7.94
CA GLU A 252 2.10 7.96 -7.71
C GLU A 252 0.94 8.62 -8.48
N TRP A 253 0.33 9.62 -7.86
CA TRP A 253 -0.68 10.46 -8.51
C TRP A 253 -0.05 11.52 -9.42
N THR A 254 -0.60 11.71 -10.60
CA THR A 254 -0.17 12.72 -11.57
C THR A 254 -1.37 13.32 -12.31
N LEU A 255 -1.17 14.48 -12.94
CA LEU A 255 -2.13 15.14 -13.83
C LEU A 255 -3.53 15.35 -13.24
N PHE A 256 -3.61 16.07 -12.12
CA PHE A 256 -4.90 16.55 -11.59
C PHE A 256 -5.55 17.53 -12.56
N THR A 257 -6.82 17.31 -12.90
CA THR A 257 -7.61 18.25 -13.71
C THR A 257 -8.99 18.48 -13.12
N GLY A 258 -9.48 19.71 -13.20
CA GLY A 258 -10.72 20.12 -12.53
C GLY A 258 -10.52 20.38 -11.03
N SER A 259 -11.55 20.91 -10.40
CA SER A 259 -11.56 21.24 -8.98
C SER A 259 -12.99 21.35 -8.47
N CYS A 260 -13.15 21.39 -7.15
CA CYS A 260 -14.42 21.68 -6.50
C CYS A 260 -14.36 23.05 -5.82
N ARG A 261 -15.53 23.68 -5.66
CA ARG A 261 -15.69 24.92 -4.87
C ARG A 261 -16.74 24.71 -3.80
N CYS A 262 -16.53 25.32 -2.63
CA CYS A 262 -17.53 25.29 -1.57
C CYS A 262 -18.86 25.88 -2.05
N LEU A 263 -19.95 25.29 -1.58
CA LEU A 263 -21.29 25.80 -1.80
C LEU A 263 -21.48 27.17 -1.13
N PRO A 264 -22.44 28.00 -1.59
CA PRO A 264 -22.80 29.23 -0.89
C PRO A 264 -23.11 28.98 0.58
N GLY A 265 -22.57 29.81 1.47
CA GLY A 265 -22.71 29.65 2.92
C GLY A 265 -21.62 28.80 3.59
N TYR A 266 -20.65 28.30 2.83
CA TYR A 266 -19.46 27.60 3.32
C TYR A 266 -18.18 28.30 2.86
N GLU A 267 -17.17 28.32 3.73
CA GLU A 267 -15.85 28.89 3.48
C GLU A 267 -14.79 27.80 3.31
N PRO A 268 -13.89 27.94 2.32
CA PRO A 268 -12.82 27.00 2.10
C PRO A 268 -11.74 27.10 3.18
N GLN A 269 -11.53 26.02 3.93
CA GLN A 269 -10.44 25.89 4.87
C GLN A 269 -9.21 25.30 4.14
N ARG A 270 -8.14 26.09 4.03
CA ARG A 270 -6.86 25.66 3.42
C ARG A 270 -5.99 24.91 4.43
N THR A 271 -6.56 23.90 5.07
CA THR A 271 -5.80 22.93 5.89
C THR A 271 -5.38 21.75 5.03
N VAL A 272 -4.48 20.91 5.55
CA VAL A 272 -4.06 19.66 4.89
C VAL A 272 -5.26 18.78 4.51
N ALA A 273 -6.32 18.80 5.31
CA ALA A 273 -7.52 17.99 5.06
C ALA A 273 -8.52 18.61 4.07
N GLN A 274 -8.34 19.88 3.65
CA GLN A 274 -9.22 20.69 2.78
C GLN A 274 -10.71 20.55 3.11
N ARG A 275 -11.32 21.57 3.72
CA ARG A 275 -12.72 21.51 4.20
C ARG A 275 -13.55 22.67 3.71
N CYS A 276 -14.87 22.48 3.67
CA CYS A 276 -15.86 23.53 3.47
C CYS A 276 -16.70 23.62 4.76
N ASP A 277 -16.37 24.59 5.61
CA ASP A 277 -16.99 24.79 6.91
C ASP A 277 -17.89 26.04 6.89
N VAL A 278 -18.87 26.11 7.79
CA VAL A 278 -19.68 27.31 7.94
C VAL A 278 -18.81 28.49 8.42
N PRO A 279 -19.01 29.72 7.90
CA PRO A 279 -18.29 30.90 8.34
C PRO A 279 -18.39 31.09 9.85
N LYS A 280 -17.26 31.37 10.51
CA LYS A 280 -17.20 31.59 11.97
C LYS A 280 -18.06 32.78 12.46
N ILE A 281 -18.51 33.65 11.55
CA ILE A 281 -19.44 34.75 11.86
C ILE A 281 -20.85 34.22 12.19
N PHE A 282 -21.29 33.11 11.60
CA PHE A 282 -22.60 32.53 11.88
C PHE A 282 -22.65 31.68 13.16
N SER A 283 -21.53 31.17 13.65
CA SER A 283 -21.50 30.43 14.93
C SER A 283 -21.71 31.33 16.16
N VAL A 284 -21.57 32.65 16.01
CA VAL A 284 -21.78 33.62 17.11
C VAL A 284 -23.25 34.05 17.23
N LEU A 285 -24.05 33.90 16.17
CA LEU A 285 -25.45 34.34 16.15
C LEU A 285 -26.42 33.37 16.85
N SER A 286 -25.99 32.18 17.25
CA SER A 286 -26.80 31.24 18.05
C SER A 286 -26.70 31.41 19.57
N MET A 287 -26.02 32.46 20.07
CA MET A 287 -26.05 32.84 21.50
C MET A 287 -26.50 34.29 21.70
N VAL A 288 -27.64 34.70 21.14
CA VAL A 288 -28.31 35.92 21.64
C VAL A 288 -29.10 35.53 22.89
N GLN A 289 -28.45 35.60 24.05
CA GLN A 289 -29.16 35.62 25.34
C GLN A 289 -29.96 36.93 25.42
N VAL A 290 -31.26 36.87 25.14
CA VAL A 290 -32.17 38.00 25.36
C VAL A 290 -32.28 38.20 26.88
N LYS A 291 -31.53 39.18 27.40
CA LYS A 291 -31.58 39.56 28.82
C LYS A 291 -32.80 40.45 29.04
N VAL A 292 -33.95 39.84 29.33
CA VAL A 292 -35.16 40.58 29.73
C VAL A 292 -34.93 41.13 31.14
N LYS A 293 -34.83 42.45 31.27
CA LYS A 293 -34.69 43.14 32.55
C LYS A 293 -36.09 43.27 33.17
N SER A 294 -36.50 42.29 33.97
CA SER A 294 -37.68 42.40 34.84
C SER A 294 -37.37 43.34 36.01
N ILE A 295 -38.29 44.26 36.30
CA ILE A 295 -38.20 45.23 37.41
C ILE A 295 -38.46 44.58 38.78
N TYR A 296 -38.75 43.27 38.84
CA TYR A 296 -38.85 42.55 40.10
C TYR A 296 -38.14 41.18 40.01
N GLY A 297 -37.11 41.00 40.85
CA GLY A 297 -36.62 39.71 41.37
C GLY A 297 -35.97 38.72 40.41
N CYS A 298 -34.71 38.33 40.67
CA CYS A 298 -34.03 37.20 40.02
C CYS A 298 -34.74 35.87 40.29
N VAL A 299 -35.13 35.15 39.24
CA VAL A 299 -35.33 33.70 39.28
C VAL A 299 -34.74 33.10 38.00
N CYS A 300 -33.73 32.24 38.14
CA CYS A 300 -33.23 31.40 37.06
C CYS A 300 -34.16 30.18 36.92
N VAL A 301 -34.91 30.09 35.82
CA VAL A 301 -35.60 28.85 35.42
C VAL A 301 -35.02 28.41 34.08
N GLY A 302 -34.29 27.29 34.09
CA GLY A 302 -33.84 26.63 32.87
C GLY A 302 -35.00 25.90 32.20
N LEU A 303 -35.39 26.33 30.99
CA LEU A 303 -36.31 25.58 30.14
C LEU A 303 -35.54 25.01 28.94
N ARG A 304 -35.37 23.68 28.94
CA ARG A 304 -35.15 22.90 27.71
C ARG A 304 -36.52 22.76 27.03
N THR A 305 -36.67 23.28 25.81
CA THR A 305 -37.82 22.92 24.98
C THR A 305 -37.41 22.77 23.52
N THR A 306 -37.41 21.52 23.08
CA THR A 306 -37.44 21.06 21.69
C THR A 306 -38.68 21.63 21.00
N ILE A 307 -38.54 22.36 19.89
CA ILE A 307 -39.66 22.63 18.98
C ILE A 307 -39.22 22.46 17.53
N VAL A 308 -39.83 21.45 16.93
CA VAL A 308 -39.95 21.13 15.50
C VAL A 308 -40.58 22.32 14.76
N ALA A 309 -39.96 22.77 13.67
CA ALA A 309 -40.56 23.76 12.77
C ALA A 309 -41.08 23.07 11.50
N MET A 310 -42.41 22.93 11.40
CA MET A 310 -43.12 22.70 10.13
C MET A 310 -43.25 24.05 9.40
N VAL A 311 -43.02 24.01 8.09
CA VAL A 311 -43.00 25.13 7.16
C VAL A 311 -44.41 25.43 6.65
N THR A 312 -44.61 26.72 6.32
CA THR A 312 -45.63 27.31 5.43
C THR A 312 -46.95 27.76 6.07
N GLY A 313 -47.16 29.09 6.03
CA GLY A 313 -48.49 29.68 5.99
C GLY A 313 -48.75 30.23 4.60
N ARG A 314 -50.02 30.21 4.15
CA ARG A 314 -50.60 31.26 3.31
C ARG A 314 -52.13 31.12 3.12
N PHE A 315 -52.74 32.31 3.17
CA PHE A 315 -54.00 32.77 2.57
C PHE A 315 -55.37 32.44 3.19
N SER A 316 -56.18 33.51 3.13
CA SER A 316 -57.50 33.80 3.70
C SER A 316 -58.61 33.47 2.71
N VAL A 317 -59.75 32.92 3.17
CA VAL A 317 -61.10 33.17 2.62
C VAL A 317 -62.14 33.02 3.74
N LYS A 318 -63.12 33.94 3.77
CA LYS A 318 -64.31 33.99 4.64
C LYS A 318 -65.35 32.92 4.26
N ASN A 319 -66.09 32.35 5.24
CA ASN A 319 -67.56 32.42 5.37
C ASN A 319 -68.18 31.26 6.17
N ALA A 320 -69.21 31.63 6.93
CA ALA A 320 -70.49 30.96 7.20
C ALA A 320 -70.58 29.70 8.10
N GLU A 321 -71.38 29.88 9.16
CA GLU A 321 -72.50 29.03 9.62
C GLU A 321 -72.26 27.67 10.29
N GLN A 322 -72.52 27.67 11.61
CA GLN A 322 -73.63 26.99 12.33
C GLN A 322 -73.82 25.45 12.33
N SER A 323 -74.13 24.98 13.54
CA SER A 323 -74.67 23.67 13.98
C SER A 323 -73.65 22.51 14.02
N SER A 324 -73.61 21.68 15.06
CA SER A 324 -74.60 21.27 16.07
C SER A 324 -74.15 21.46 17.52
#